data_AF-A0A8T6WTQ6-F1
#
_entry.id   AF-A0A8T6WTQ6-F1
#
_cell.length_a   1.000
_cell.length_b   1.000
_cell.length_c   1.000
_cell.angle_alpha   90.00
_cell.angle_beta   90.00
_cell.angle_gamma   90.00
#
_symmetry.space_group_name_H-M   'P 1'
#
loop_
_entity.id
_entity.type
_entity.pdbx_description
1 polymer ?
#
loop_
_entity_poly.entity_id
_entity_poly.type
_entity_poly.pdbx_seq_one_letter_code
_entity_poly.pdbx_strand_id
1 'polypeptide(L)'
;MTDFGAEESFYQAAKRMKEHHGVDINPGTIRKTTEKYARKASEAINRLPIRREKSDQMIVEMDGEMVPLVEYEESEDRRKTKRLLWSELRIGTVQNVGEVNWGYACSFESPEHLGQRIKAVMEKFGFYERTEVHSVGDGAKWITEQGEKLAGANFHHLIDLPHLCEYLSEAANAWTDNTKDEVKKFKKELFEGGIRKVLEKLKAATVSPQHEGLRKCI
;
A
#
# COMPACT_ATOMS: atom_id res chain seq x y z
N MET A 1 22.54 -13.77 -6.83
CA MET A 1 23.08 -12.58 -6.10
C MET A 1 22.12 -11.38 -6.10
N THR A 2 21.60 -10.92 -7.25
CA THR A 2 20.69 -9.75 -7.29
C THR A 2 19.32 -10.05 -6.71
N ASP A 3 18.84 -11.28 -6.91
CA ASP A 3 17.68 -11.90 -6.26
C ASP A 3 17.82 -11.86 -4.72
N PHE A 4 18.91 -12.40 -4.17
CA PHE A 4 19.14 -12.37 -2.72
C PHE A 4 19.23 -10.96 -2.16
N GLY A 5 19.85 -10.03 -2.90
CA GLY A 5 19.92 -8.63 -2.50
C GLY A 5 18.62 -7.86 -2.64
N ALA A 6 17.59 -8.41 -3.30
CA ALA A 6 16.24 -7.84 -3.38
C ALA A 6 15.32 -8.40 -2.29
N GLU A 7 15.57 -9.64 -1.84
CA GLU A 7 14.77 -10.33 -0.82
C GLU A 7 15.21 -10.01 0.62
N GLU A 8 16.50 -9.78 0.83
CA GLU A 8 17.09 -9.71 2.16
C GLU A 8 18.12 -8.57 2.29
N SER A 9 18.54 -8.30 3.52
CA SER A 9 19.67 -7.40 3.74
C SER A 9 20.93 -7.90 2.99
N PHE A 10 21.75 -6.98 2.47
CA PHE A 10 22.95 -7.34 1.72
C PHE A 10 23.97 -8.19 2.49
N TYR A 11 23.93 -8.14 3.83
CA TYR A 11 24.74 -9.01 4.67
C TYR A 11 24.23 -10.45 4.68
N GLN A 12 22.92 -10.66 4.77
CA GLN A 12 22.33 -12.00 4.68
C GLN A 12 22.46 -12.57 3.26
N ALA A 13 22.28 -11.75 2.23
CA ALA A 13 22.56 -12.12 0.85
C ALA A 13 24.02 -12.61 0.65
N ALA A 14 24.99 -11.99 1.32
CA ALA A 14 26.39 -12.44 1.29
C ALA A 14 26.59 -13.80 1.95
N LYS A 15 25.92 -14.05 3.09
CA LYS A 15 25.93 -15.36 3.73
C LYS A 15 25.32 -16.42 2.82
N ARG A 16 24.17 -16.16 2.22
CA ARG A 16 23.52 -17.07 1.27
C ARG A 16 24.40 -17.36 0.06
N MET A 17 25.13 -16.38 -0.48
CA MET A 17 26.10 -16.63 -1.56
C MET A 17 27.21 -17.61 -1.13
N LYS A 18 27.69 -17.49 0.11
CA LYS A 18 28.68 -18.41 0.66
C LYS A 18 28.10 -19.80 0.90
N GLU A 19 26.90 -19.89 1.44
CA GLU A 19 26.23 -21.15 1.77
C GLU A 19 25.81 -21.94 0.53
N HIS A 20 25.16 -21.29 -0.44
CA HIS A 20 24.63 -21.97 -1.63
C HIS A 20 25.65 -22.16 -2.75
N HIS A 21 26.64 -21.26 -2.84
CA HIS A 21 27.56 -21.23 -3.99
C HIS A 21 29.03 -21.30 -3.60
N GLY A 22 29.37 -21.31 -2.30
CA GLY A 22 30.76 -21.36 -1.83
C GLY A 22 31.56 -20.08 -2.12
N VAL A 23 30.90 -18.99 -2.52
CA VAL A 23 31.56 -17.74 -2.93
C VAL A 23 31.46 -16.71 -1.81
N ASP A 24 32.61 -16.27 -1.30
CA ASP A 24 32.69 -15.16 -0.35
C ASP A 24 32.65 -13.82 -1.10
N ILE A 25 31.59 -13.02 -0.86
CA ILE A 25 31.36 -11.74 -1.55
C ILE A 25 31.09 -10.66 -0.51
N ASN A 26 31.76 -9.51 -0.68
CA ASN A 26 31.50 -8.34 0.15
C ASN A 26 30.05 -7.83 -0.03
N PRO A 27 29.29 -7.54 1.05
CA PRO A 27 27.93 -6.99 0.96
C PRO A 27 27.80 -5.74 0.07
N GLY A 28 28.83 -4.89 0.02
CA GLY A 28 28.87 -3.71 -0.84
C GLY A 28 28.89 -4.05 -2.33
N THR A 29 29.47 -5.19 -2.73
CA THR A 29 29.43 -5.68 -4.12
C THR A 29 28.03 -6.16 -4.48
N ILE A 30 27.36 -6.86 -3.56
CA ILE A 30 25.95 -7.28 -3.73
C ILE A 30 25.08 -6.05 -3.93
N ARG A 31 25.16 -5.08 -3.00
CA ARG A 31 24.42 -3.81 -3.07
C ARG A 31 24.60 -3.11 -4.42
N LYS A 32 25.84 -2.83 -4.81
CA LYS A 32 26.14 -2.13 -6.07
C LYS A 32 25.57 -2.85 -7.29
N THR A 33 25.62 -4.18 -7.27
CA THR A 33 25.11 -5.00 -8.38
C THR A 33 23.59 -5.01 -8.39
N THR A 34 22.93 -5.23 -7.26
CA THR A 34 21.48 -5.18 -7.13
C THR A 34 20.93 -3.82 -7.57
N GLU A 35 21.50 -2.71 -7.08
CA GLU A 35 21.09 -1.36 -7.49
C GLU A 35 21.31 -1.09 -8.98
N LYS A 36 22.40 -1.60 -9.57
CA LYS A 36 22.66 -1.50 -11.01
C LYS A 36 21.57 -2.18 -11.83
N TYR A 37 21.16 -3.39 -11.44
CA TYR A 37 20.11 -4.11 -12.14
C TYR A 37 18.71 -3.56 -11.85
N ALA A 38 18.46 -3.03 -10.66
CA ALA A 38 17.23 -2.30 -10.35
C ALA A 38 17.05 -1.08 -11.26
N ARG A 39 18.11 -0.29 -11.50
CA ARG A 39 18.07 0.82 -12.47
C ARG A 39 17.75 0.33 -13.89
N LYS A 40 18.42 -0.73 -14.34
CA LYS A 40 18.15 -1.33 -15.66
C LYS A 40 16.72 -1.85 -15.78
N ALA A 41 16.18 -2.47 -14.73
CA ALA A 41 14.80 -2.94 -14.70
C ALA A 41 13.82 -1.77 -14.79
N SER A 42 14.06 -0.68 -14.05
CA SER A 42 13.27 0.54 -14.13
C SER A 42 13.27 1.15 -15.55
N GLU A 43 14.44 1.24 -16.18
CA GLU A 43 14.55 1.67 -17.58
C GLU A 43 13.80 0.75 -18.55
N ALA A 44 13.87 -0.57 -18.34
CA ALA A 44 13.16 -1.54 -19.17
C ALA A 44 11.63 -1.42 -19.01
N ILE A 45 11.13 -1.27 -17.78
CA ILE A 45 9.70 -1.06 -17.46
C ILE A 45 9.18 0.23 -18.13
N ASN A 46 10.00 1.27 -18.19
CA ASN A 46 9.65 2.52 -18.87
C ASN A 46 9.57 2.39 -20.39
N ARG A 47 10.19 1.36 -20.98
CA ARG A 47 10.13 1.06 -22.42
C ARG A 47 9.07 0.03 -22.79
N LEU A 48 8.37 -0.55 -21.81
CA LEU A 48 7.27 -1.46 -22.10
C LEU A 48 6.18 -0.72 -22.91
N PRO A 49 5.63 -1.36 -23.96
CA PRO A 49 4.60 -0.73 -24.76
C PRO A 49 3.36 -0.48 -23.91
N ILE A 50 2.70 0.65 -24.17
CA ILE A 50 1.37 0.91 -23.63
C ILE A 50 0.41 -0.10 -24.27
N ARG A 51 -0.39 -0.78 -23.43
CA ARG A 51 -1.44 -1.66 -23.92
C ARG A 51 -2.46 -0.86 -24.71
N ARG A 52 -2.76 -1.32 -25.93
CA ARG A 52 -3.77 -0.69 -26.80
C ARG A 52 -5.19 -1.17 -26.52
N GLU A 53 -5.32 -2.40 -26.03
CA GLU A 53 -6.60 -2.95 -25.60
C GLU A 53 -7.08 -2.22 -24.36
N LYS A 54 -8.35 -1.80 -24.41
CA LYS A 54 -9.03 -1.15 -23.31
C LYS A 54 -9.39 -2.17 -22.25
N SER A 55 -9.22 -1.81 -20.99
CA SER A 55 -9.66 -2.61 -19.85
C SER A 55 -11.02 -2.13 -19.37
N ASP A 56 -11.99 -3.04 -19.28
CA ASP A 56 -13.32 -2.70 -18.76
C ASP A 56 -13.31 -2.50 -17.24
N GLN A 57 -12.42 -3.19 -16.54
CA GLN A 57 -12.36 -3.15 -15.07
C GLN A 57 -10.93 -3.31 -14.54
N MET A 58 -10.55 -2.47 -13.59
CA MET A 58 -9.28 -2.50 -12.89
C MET A 58 -9.47 -2.58 -11.38
N ILE A 59 -8.53 -3.24 -10.71
CA ILE A 59 -8.35 -3.21 -9.27
C ILE A 59 -7.16 -2.29 -8.97
N VAL A 60 -7.35 -1.34 -8.05
CA VAL A 60 -6.32 -0.39 -7.60
C VAL A 60 -6.28 -0.38 -6.08
N GLU A 61 -5.16 -0.81 -5.51
CA GLU A 61 -4.94 -0.72 -4.06
C GLU A 61 -3.90 0.36 -3.80
N MET A 62 -4.09 1.14 -2.74
CA MET A 62 -3.12 2.12 -2.28
C MET A 62 -2.95 1.95 -0.78
N ASP A 63 -1.73 2.09 -0.32
CA ASP A 63 -1.39 2.02 1.10
C ASP A 63 -0.15 2.87 1.39
N GLY A 64 0.12 3.16 2.65
CA GLY A 64 1.27 3.90 3.12
C GLY A 64 1.92 3.23 4.32
N GLU A 65 3.23 3.06 4.29
CA GLU A 65 3.99 2.54 5.42
C GLU A 65 5.15 3.46 5.79
N MET A 66 5.38 3.66 7.08
CA MET A 66 6.55 4.38 7.58
C MET A 66 7.80 3.50 7.40
N VAL A 67 8.72 3.94 6.55
CA VAL A 67 10.00 3.25 6.34
C VAL A 67 11.18 4.08 6.84
N PRO A 68 12.21 3.44 7.40
CA PRO A 68 13.40 4.14 7.85
C PRO A 68 14.27 4.55 6.66
N LEU A 69 14.55 5.83 6.53
CA LEU A 69 15.52 6.35 5.57
C LEU A 69 16.79 6.81 6.28
N VAL A 70 17.89 6.69 5.56
CA VAL A 70 19.19 7.13 6.03
C VAL A 70 19.65 8.27 5.15
N GLU A 71 19.80 9.43 5.75
CA GLU A 71 20.44 10.59 5.15
C GLU A 71 21.89 10.71 5.62
N TYR A 72 22.69 11.34 4.77
CA TYR A 72 24.07 11.65 5.06
C TYR A 72 24.33 13.10 4.70
N GLU A 73 24.85 13.87 5.65
CA GLU A 73 25.33 15.22 5.37
C GLU A 73 26.62 15.17 4.54
N GLU A 74 26.80 16.16 3.68
CA GLU A 74 28.04 16.33 2.92
C GLU A 74 29.22 16.59 3.87
N SER A 75 30.24 15.73 3.79
CA SER A 75 31.43 15.76 4.65
C SER A 75 32.55 14.89 4.05
N GLU A 76 33.79 15.07 4.51
CA GLU A 76 34.92 14.22 4.09
C GLU A 76 34.68 12.73 4.39
N ASP A 77 34.06 12.41 5.53
CA ASP A 77 33.64 11.05 5.89
C ASP A 77 32.15 10.99 6.22
N ARG A 78 31.34 10.85 5.16
CA ARG A 78 29.88 10.73 5.23
C ARG A 78 29.39 9.63 6.15
N ARG A 79 30.20 8.60 6.46
CA ARG A 79 29.77 7.52 7.38
C ARG A 79 29.49 8.05 8.80
N LYS A 80 30.12 9.16 9.18
CA LYS A 80 29.97 9.79 10.51
C LYS A 80 28.78 10.75 10.58
N THR A 81 28.16 11.09 9.46
CA THR A 81 27.04 12.06 9.38
C THR A 81 25.70 11.37 9.14
N LYS A 82 25.60 10.08 9.51
CA LYS A 82 24.40 9.28 9.30
C LYS A 82 23.26 9.77 10.19
N ARG A 83 22.15 10.21 9.59
CA ARG A 83 20.90 10.52 10.30
C ARG A 83 19.81 9.54 9.89
N LEU A 84 19.13 8.98 10.89
CA LEU A 84 17.93 8.17 10.68
C LEU A 84 16.72 9.10 10.68
N LEU A 85 15.87 8.96 9.66
CA LEU A 85 14.55 9.57 9.62
C LEU A 85 13.51 8.51 9.26
N TRP A 86 12.25 8.79 9.58
CA TRP A 86 11.12 7.98 9.17
C TRP A 86 10.32 8.78 8.16
N SER A 87 10.03 8.16 7.02
CA SER A 87 9.23 8.78 5.96
C SER A 87 8.20 7.76 5.48
N GLU A 88 7.02 8.25 5.16
CA GLU A 88 5.94 7.42 4.64
C GLU A 88 6.22 7.09 3.17
N LEU A 89 6.44 5.81 2.88
CA LEU A 89 6.43 5.28 1.52
C LEU A 89 5.00 4.91 1.17
N ARG A 90 4.41 5.65 0.25
CA ARG A 90 3.12 5.31 -0.32
C ARG A 90 3.31 4.37 -1.49
N ILE A 91 2.48 3.35 -1.59
CA ILE A 91 2.55 2.33 -2.63
C ILE A 91 1.16 2.23 -3.27
N GLY A 92 1.15 1.99 -4.57
CA GLY A 92 -0.05 1.75 -5.35
C GLY A 92 0.14 0.55 -6.26
N THR A 93 -0.91 -0.25 -6.40
CA THR A 93 -0.95 -1.39 -7.31
C THR A 93 -2.07 -1.23 -8.31
N VAL A 94 -1.91 -1.82 -9.49
CA VAL A 94 -2.92 -1.82 -10.55
C VAL A 94 -2.96 -3.20 -11.18
N GLN A 95 -4.16 -3.74 -11.35
CA GLN A 95 -4.38 -5.02 -12.01
C GLN A 95 -5.64 -4.95 -12.87
N ASN A 96 -5.61 -5.55 -14.07
CA ASN A 96 -6.83 -5.81 -14.82
C ASN A 96 -7.52 -7.05 -14.25
N VAL A 97 -8.85 -7.01 -14.13
CA VAL A 97 -9.61 -8.16 -13.64
C VAL A 97 -9.40 -9.37 -14.57
N GLY A 98 -9.09 -10.52 -13.97
CA GLY A 98 -8.82 -11.78 -14.69
C GLY A 98 -7.37 -11.95 -15.17
N GLU A 99 -6.50 -10.98 -14.93
CA GLU A 99 -5.08 -11.07 -15.29
C GLU A 99 -4.18 -11.30 -14.07
N VAL A 100 -2.99 -11.83 -14.28
CA VAL A 100 -2.00 -12.06 -13.21
C VAL A 100 -0.91 -10.99 -13.13
N ASN A 101 -0.91 -10.05 -14.09
CA ASN A 101 0.10 -9.01 -14.17
C ASN A 101 -0.29 -7.84 -13.25
N TRP A 102 0.66 -7.40 -12.44
CA TRP A 102 0.51 -6.27 -11.54
C TRP A 102 1.42 -5.12 -11.97
N GLY A 103 0.84 -3.93 -12.02
CA GLY A 103 1.55 -2.67 -12.13
C GLY A 103 1.78 -2.09 -10.74
N TYR A 104 2.92 -1.44 -10.53
CA TYR A 104 3.29 -0.87 -9.25
C TYR A 104 3.75 0.57 -9.40
N ALA A 105 3.34 1.41 -8.46
CA ALA A 105 3.81 2.77 -8.27
C ALA A 105 4.13 2.98 -6.79
N CYS A 106 5.02 3.92 -6.49
CA CYS A 106 5.30 4.30 -5.11
C CYS A 106 5.64 5.79 -5.01
N SER A 107 5.70 6.39 -3.83
CA SER A 107 6.12 7.78 -3.68
C SER A 107 6.48 8.07 -2.22
N PHE A 108 7.60 8.75 -2.01
CA PHE A 108 7.94 9.41 -0.73
C PHE A 108 7.40 10.85 -0.66
N GLU A 109 6.85 11.35 -1.75
CA GLU A 109 6.38 12.73 -1.87
C GLU A 109 4.94 12.85 -1.35
N SER A 110 4.02 13.39 -2.15
CA SER A 110 2.61 13.54 -1.77
C SER A 110 1.73 12.38 -2.26
N PRO A 111 0.51 12.23 -1.69
CA PRO A 111 -0.55 11.42 -2.28
C PRO A 111 -0.82 11.75 -3.75
N GLU A 112 -0.79 13.04 -4.13
CA GLU A 112 -0.97 13.48 -5.52
C GLU A 112 0.11 12.91 -6.45
N HIS A 113 1.37 12.89 -5.99
CA HIS A 113 2.46 12.34 -6.78
C HIS A 113 2.30 10.82 -6.95
N LEU A 114 1.85 10.10 -5.91
CA LEU A 114 1.48 8.69 -6.06
C LEU A 114 0.35 8.53 -7.09
N GLY A 115 -0.72 9.33 -6.99
CA GLY A 115 -1.86 9.29 -7.91
C GLY A 115 -1.43 9.49 -9.38
N GLN A 116 -0.55 10.46 -9.65
CA GLN A 116 0.01 10.65 -11.00
C GLN A 116 0.79 9.43 -11.50
N ARG A 117 1.60 8.81 -10.63
CA ARG A 117 2.35 7.60 -10.98
C ARG A 117 1.43 6.41 -11.22
N ILE A 118 0.40 6.23 -10.40
CA ILE A 118 -0.62 5.19 -10.58
C ILE A 118 -1.35 5.39 -11.90
N LYS A 119 -1.74 6.63 -12.25
CA LYS A 119 -2.40 6.92 -13.52
C LYS A 119 -1.56 6.48 -14.72
N ALA A 120 -0.25 6.78 -14.71
CA ALA A 120 0.65 6.35 -15.77
C ALA A 120 0.76 4.81 -15.86
N VAL A 121 0.65 4.11 -14.74
CA VAL A 121 0.57 2.63 -14.71
C VAL A 121 -0.76 2.14 -15.26
N MET A 122 -1.89 2.72 -14.85
CA MET A 122 -3.22 2.41 -15.36
C MET A 122 -3.31 2.58 -16.88
N GLU A 123 -2.78 3.68 -17.41
CA GLU A 123 -2.72 3.95 -18.86
C GLU A 123 -1.93 2.86 -19.60
N LYS A 124 -0.79 2.41 -19.05
CA LYS A 124 -0.03 1.27 -19.59
C LYS A 124 -0.83 -0.03 -19.60
N PHE A 125 -1.78 -0.18 -18.69
CA PHE A 125 -2.64 -1.36 -18.55
C PHE A 125 -3.95 -1.27 -19.35
N GLY A 126 -4.15 -0.20 -20.12
CA GLY A 126 -5.32 -0.03 -20.98
C GLY A 126 -6.46 0.78 -20.37
N PHE A 127 -6.17 1.61 -19.38
CA PHE A 127 -7.17 2.48 -18.76
C PHE A 127 -7.77 3.47 -19.76
N TYR A 128 -9.08 3.65 -19.69
CA TYR A 128 -9.80 4.63 -20.49
C TYR A 128 -11.03 5.15 -19.74
N GLU A 129 -11.74 6.11 -20.33
CA GLU A 129 -12.84 6.86 -19.72
C GLU A 129 -14.03 6.04 -19.19
N ARG A 130 -14.17 4.76 -19.58
CA ARG A 130 -15.23 3.86 -19.10
C ARG A 130 -14.71 2.67 -18.29
N THR A 131 -13.42 2.65 -17.96
CA THR A 131 -12.88 1.63 -17.08
C THR A 131 -13.48 1.81 -15.69
N GLU A 132 -14.12 0.77 -15.17
CA GLU A 132 -14.53 0.69 -13.77
C GLU A 132 -13.31 0.44 -12.89
N VAL A 133 -13.10 1.26 -11.87
CA VAL A 133 -11.92 1.16 -10.98
C VAL A 133 -12.39 0.82 -9.58
N HIS A 134 -12.05 -0.37 -9.15
CA HIS A 134 -12.37 -0.87 -7.82
C HIS A 134 -11.14 -0.79 -6.94
N SER A 135 -11.28 -0.16 -5.80
CA SER A 135 -10.23 -0.07 -4.80
C SER A 135 -10.61 -0.80 -3.53
N VAL A 136 -9.64 -1.49 -2.96
CA VAL A 136 -9.70 -2.08 -1.63
C VAL A 136 -8.63 -1.39 -0.79
N GLY A 137 -8.97 -0.96 0.42
CA GLY A 137 -8.00 -0.35 1.32
C GLY A 137 -8.57 -0.05 2.69
N ASP A 138 -7.81 0.69 3.49
CA ASP A 138 -8.16 1.00 4.88
C ASP A 138 -9.26 2.07 5.01
N GLY A 139 -9.58 2.81 3.95
CA GLY A 139 -10.55 3.91 4.00
C GLY A 139 -9.95 5.26 4.37
N ALA A 140 -8.61 5.39 4.39
CA ALA A 140 -7.95 6.67 4.54
C ALA A 140 -8.42 7.66 3.46
N LYS A 141 -8.78 8.87 3.88
CA LYS A 141 -9.38 9.89 3.01
C LYS A 141 -8.54 10.20 1.76
N TRP A 142 -7.21 10.16 1.89
CA TRP A 142 -6.35 10.43 0.73
C TRP A 142 -6.46 9.35 -0.34
N ILE A 143 -6.75 8.09 0.02
CA ILE A 143 -6.92 6.99 -0.94
C ILE A 143 -8.17 7.22 -1.79
N THR A 144 -9.30 7.52 -1.13
CA THR A 144 -10.56 7.79 -1.83
C THR A 144 -10.45 9.05 -2.70
N GLU A 145 -9.84 10.12 -2.18
CA GLU A 145 -9.58 11.34 -2.95
C GLU A 145 -8.69 11.09 -4.18
N GLN A 146 -7.66 10.24 -4.08
CA GLN A 146 -6.85 9.89 -5.25
C GLN A 146 -7.62 9.01 -6.23
N GLY A 147 -8.38 8.04 -5.76
CA GLY A 147 -9.22 7.19 -6.60
C GLY A 147 -10.26 7.97 -7.40
N GLU A 148 -10.95 8.92 -6.75
CA GLU A 148 -11.88 9.84 -7.40
C GLU A 148 -11.17 10.72 -8.44
N LYS A 149 -9.95 11.22 -8.16
CA LYS A 149 -9.14 11.96 -9.15
C LYS A 149 -8.73 11.09 -10.34
N LEU A 150 -8.54 9.79 -10.14
CA LEU A 150 -8.12 8.85 -11.19
C LEU A 150 -9.26 8.48 -12.13
N ALA A 151 -10.43 8.10 -11.59
CA ALA A 151 -11.52 7.49 -12.35
C ALA A 151 -12.87 8.19 -12.20
N GLY A 152 -12.97 9.25 -11.38
CA GLY A 152 -14.19 10.03 -11.20
C GLY A 152 -15.37 9.16 -10.77
N ALA A 153 -16.46 9.22 -11.53
CA ALA A 153 -17.68 8.48 -11.24
C ALA A 153 -17.54 6.95 -11.38
N ASN A 154 -16.50 6.46 -12.06
CA ASN A 154 -16.26 5.03 -12.22
C ASN A 154 -15.37 4.47 -11.09
N PHE A 155 -15.08 5.27 -10.06
CA PHE A 155 -14.32 4.83 -8.89
C PHE A 155 -15.24 4.25 -7.82
N HIS A 156 -14.93 3.04 -7.37
CA HIS A 156 -15.63 2.35 -6.29
C HIS A 156 -14.62 1.95 -5.22
N HIS A 157 -14.84 2.36 -3.98
CA HIS A 157 -13.96 2.00 -2.87
C HIS A 157 -14.65 1.05 -1.90
N LEU A 158 -13.91 0.01 -1.49
CA LEU A 158 -14.29 -0.97 -0.51
C LEU A 158 -13.29 -0.93 0.64
N ILE A 159 -13.79 -0.73 1.86
CA ILE A 159 -12.96 -0.86 3.06
C ILE A 159 -12.70 -2.34 3.29
N ASP A 160 -11.45 -2.74 3.45
CA ASP A 160 -11.12 -4.13 3.72
C ASP A 160 -11.57 -4.56 5.11
N LEU A 161 -11.86 -5.86 5.21
CA LEU A 161 -12.43 -6.43 6.42
C LEU A 161 -11.46 -6.38 7.62
N PRO A 162 -10.14 -6.63 7.47
CA PRO A 162 -9.18 -6.43 8.56
C PRO A 162 -9.24 -5.02 9.17
N HIS A 163 -9.08 -3.96 8.37
CA HIS A 163 -9.10 -2.58 8.87
C HIS A 163 -10.48 -2.19 9.42
N LEU A 164 -11.56 -2.61 8.76
CA LEU A 164 -12.90 -2.41 9.31
C LEU A 164 -13.05 -3.06 10.70
N CYS A 165 -12.49 -4.25 10.91
CA CYS A 165 -12.51 -4.91 12.22
C CYS A 165 -11.67 -4.16 13.26
N GLU A 166 -10.56 -3.53 12.87
CA GLU A 166 -9.76 -2.68 13.75
C GLU A 166 -10.56 -1.43 14.18
N TYR A 167 -11.21 -0.75 13.23
CA TYR A 167 -12.07 0.40 13.55
C TYR A 167 -13.25 0.02 14.45
N LEU A 168 -13.90 -1.11 14.18
CA LEU A 168 -14.96 -1.63 15.04
C LEU A 168 -14.44 -1.99 16.43
N SER A 169 -13.22 -2.50 16.54
CA SER A 169 -12.58 -2.81 17.82
C SER A 169 -12.28 -1.54 18.60
N GLU A 170 -11.68 -0.53 17.96
CA GLU A 170 -11.47 0.78 18.57
C GLU A 170 -12.79 1.42 19.00
N ALA A 171 -13.83 1.33 18.19
CA ALA A 171 -15.15 1.85 18.53
C ALA A 171 -15.76 1.12 19.73
N ALA A 172 -15.77 -0.22 19.72
CA ALA A 172 -16.40 -1.03 20.76
C ALA A 172 -15.77 -0.84 22.15
N ASN A 173 -14.47 -0.51 22.22
CA ASN A 173 -13.82 -0.13 23.47
C ASN A 173 -14.48 1.07 24.18
N ALA A 174 -15.32 1.86 23.48
CA ALA A 174 -16.01 2.99 24.09
C ALA A 174 -17.17 2.60 25.03
N TRP A 175 -17.70 1.36 24.93
CA TRP A 175 -18.84 0.92 25.75
C TRP A 175 -18.76 -0.52 26.27
N THR A 176 -17.78 -1.31 25.84
CA THR A 176 -17.63 -2.68 26.32
C THR A 176 -16.17 -3.08 26.49
N ASP A 177 -15.88 -3.83 27.56
CA ASP A 177 -14.59 -4.50 27.76
C ASP A 177 -14.49 -5.83 26.99
N ASN A 178 -15.60 -6.34 26.46
CA ASN A 178 -15.64 -7.56 25.64
C ASN A 178 -15.68 -7.24 24.14
N THR A 179 -14.70 -6.42 23.72
CA THR A 179 -14.55 -5.92 22.36
C THR A 179 -14.51 -7.03 21.32
N LYS A 180 -13.83 -8.13 21.62
CA LYS A 180 -13.65 -9.26 20.69
C LYS A 180 -14.97 -9.93 20.32
N ASP A 181 -15.82 -10.22 21.30
CA ASP A 181 -17.12 -10.83 21.02
C ASP A 181 -18.07 -9.85 20.32
N GLU A 182 -17.96 -8.56 20.63
CA GLU A 182 -18.78 -7.53 19.99
C GLU A 182 -18.40 -7.33 18.52
N VAL A 183 -17.11 -7.22 18.21
CA VAL A 183 -16.60 -7.18 16.82
C VAL A 183 -17.00 -8.44 16.06
N LYS A 184 -16.99 -9.62 16.70
CA LYS A 184 -17.47 -10.86 16.08
C LYS A 184 -18.96 -10.80 15.71
N LYS A 185 -19.80 -10.18 16.54
CA LYS A 185 -21.22 -9.95 16.21
C LYS A 185 -21.37 -8.96 15.07
N PHE A 186 -20.65 -7.83 15.10
CA PHE A 186 -20.66 -6.87 13.99
C PHE A 186 -20.22 -7.50 12.68
N LYS A 187 -19.13 -8.26 12.70
CA LYS A 187 -18.63 -9.00 11.53
C LYS A 187 -19.69 -9.93 10.95
N LYS A 188 -20.41 -10.67 11.79
CA LYS A 188 -21.53 -11.53 11.35
C LYS A 188 -22.64 -10.71 10.70
N GLU A 189 -23.07 -9.61 11.35
CA GLU A 189 -24.12 -8.74 10.83
C GLU A 189 -23.72 -8.09 9.49
N LEU A 190 -22.45 -7.70 9.31
CA LEU A 190 -21.92 -7.13 8.07
C LEU A 190 -21.98 -8.14 6.91
N PHE A 191 -21.58 -9.40 7.14
CA PHE A 191 -21.68 -10.45 6.12
C PHE A 191 -23.12 -10.78 5.73
N GLU A 192 -24.08 -10.51 6.60
CA GLU A 192 -25.52 -10.65 6.32
C GLU A 192 -26.12 -9.40 5.65
N GLY A 193 -25.30 -8.42 5.25
CA GLY A 193 -25.73 -7.16 4.63
C GLY A 193 -26.26 -6.12 5.63
N GLY A 194 -26.09 -6.35 6.93
CA GLY A 194 -26.61 -5.57 8.03
C GLY A 194 -25.85 -4.27 8.35
N ILE A 195 -25.20 -3.63 7.37
CA ILE A 195 -24.37 -2.43 7.60
C ILE A 195 -25.12 -1.32 8.34
N ARG A 196 -26.38 -1.06 7.96
CA ARG A 196 -27.22 -0.05 8.60
C ARG A 196 -27.43 -0.35 10.09
N LYS A 197 -27.65 -1.62 10.42
CA LYS A 197 -27.87 -2.08 11.80
C LYS A 197 -26.60 -1.91 12.64
N VAL A 198 -25.43 -2.20 12.06
CA VAL A 198 -24.14 -1.97 12.72
C VAL A 198 -23.94 -0.47 12.97
N LEU A 199 -24.13 0.38 11.97
CA LEU A 199 -24.00 1.83 12.11
C LEU A 199 -24.98 2.43 13.14
N GLU A 200 -26.23 1.94 13.19
CA GLU A 200 -27.22 2.36 14.19
C GLU A 200 -26.79 1.97 15.61
N LYS A 201 -26.20 0.79 15.80
CA LYS A 201 -25.64 0.38 17.10
C LYS A 201 -24.45 1.24 17.52
N LEU A 202 -23.52 1.53 16.59
CA LEU A 202 -22.38 2.40 16.85
C LEU A 202 -22.85 3.80 17.28
N LYS A 203 -23.86 4.36 16.60
CA LYS A 203 -24.49 5.65 16.94
C LYS A 203 -25.27 5.63 18.26
N ALA A 204 -25.85 4.50 18.64
CA ALA A 204 -26.54 4.38 19.93
C ALA A 204 -25.54 4.29 21.10
N ALA A 205 -24.36 3.73 20.86
CA ALA A 205 -23.33 3.53 21.86
C ALA A 205 -22.44 4.77 22.11
N THR A 206 -22.57 5.85 21.33
CA THR A 206 -21.93 7.15 21.60
C THR A 206 -22.49 7.81 22.85
N VAL A 207 -22.17 7.29 24.04
CA VAL A 207 -22.41 7.95 25.34
C VAL A 207 -21.41 9.10 25.53
N SER A 208 -20.31 9.13 24.76
CA SER A 208 -19.42 10.28 24.60
C SER A 208 -19.02 10.46 23.12
N PRO A 209 -19.52 11.48 22.40
CA PRO A 209 -19.20 11.75 20.98
C PRO A 209 -17.74 12.18 20.72
N GLN A 210 -16.85 12.00 21.71
CA GLN A 210 -15.43 12.33 21.65
C GLN A 210 -14.54 11.09 21.45
N HIS A 211 -15.07 9.87 21.52
CA HIS A 211 -14.27 8.66 21.34
C HIS A 211 -13.79 8.53 19.88
N GLU A 212 -12.47 8.48 19.68
CA GLU A 212 -11.83 8.54 18.36
C GLU A 212 -12.23 7.38 17.44
N GLY A 213 -12.26 6.14 17.96
CA GLY A 213 -12.67 4.96 17.18
C GLY A 213 -14.11 5.02 16.67
N LEU A 214 -15.02 5.66 17.42
CA LEU A 214 -16.40 5.85 17.00
C LEU A 214 -16.51 6.88 15.86
N ARG A 215 -15.68 7.92 15.87
CA ARG A 215 -15.60 8.92 14.79
C ARG A 215 -15.03 8.35 13.50
N LYS A 216 -14.11 7.38 13.58
CA LYS A 216 -13.58 6.70 12.39
C LYS A 216 -14.64 5.83 11.69
N CYS A 217 -15.68 5.40 12.41
CA CYS A 217 -16.72 4.51 11.87
C CYS A 217 -17.97 5.23 11.34
N ILE A 218 -18.18 6.52 11.66
CA ILE A 218 -19.42 7.28 11.39
C ILE A 218 -19.12 8.47 10.50
#